data_AF-A0A944P7S3-F1
#
_entry.id   AF-A0A944P7S3-F1
#
_cell.length_a   1.000
_cell.length_b   1.000
_cell.length_c   1.000
_cell.angle_alpha   90.00
_cell.angle_beta   90.00
_cell.angle_gamma   90.00
#
_symmetry.space_group_name_H-M   'P 1'
#
loop_
_entity.id
_entity.type
_entity.pdbx_description
1 polymer ?
#
loop_
_entity_poly.entity_id
_entity_poly.type
_entity_poly.pdbx_seq_one_letter_code
_entity_poly.pdbx_strand_id
1 'polypeptide(L)'
;MNRASWESGSQAGAVRDAPVPEEVGHWSYPVVNPLRPPHEILALVETAGSAGPAGPVGLLEGEVWSGTATQADFLNRVLRAHLARRARKGPPGRDLPPDERAPVAGTKIEMRADAAAAAGRLLAAAQDALAAARARGDEDAARTTRLTATSGYRGAGHQERLWRGYFERYYKESAAGRERLAGGPHSDEAVRYMLDLFRIPARIAAPGYSNHQNGIAIDLLQERTAGHRIRNSTQTAAVRAWRRTWFFNWLQANAGSFGFAPYEREPWHWEYRPGRTSGGEFEDEDAYEDMEEAEYGAYEEIGVSEEYAESVAYEEPDECEEPDECEASDEYEAPDGYDKPDEYDRPDELDELEEYEQEWQEWEDDLEAETAELGADRLDETSDDLPAGPFGTLRLDRPGGSGWSYSFTPEDVLWTAKLVALEAGGADDTKNAAVIWAMLNRYALITHRSKRYPTFTSFIRAYATTLQPVLPNKGAAAAHMHERDFHRTGGTYEGTTIPKGQLGRHLRTQAEPWRDIRPDSAKDIALRALTGRLPNPGIGNASEFASTRIFWQRRHRTRKEPTPQDWRDYTEAYARRRDMRWIGDVPGLPQRANAFFLHRVGRKYPPGAVRVSPPLGG
;
A
#
# COMPACT_ATOMS: atom_id res chain seq x y z
N MET A 1 -38.53 47.87 -2.02
CA MET A 1 -39.82 48.30 -2.58
C MET A 1 -40.08 47.48 -3.84
N ASN A 2 -41.00 46.53 -3.75
CA ASN A 2 -41.88 45.99 -4.81
C ASN A 2 -42.40 44.64 -4.33
N ARG A 3 -43.60 44.69 -3.73
CA ARG A 3 -44.45 43.54 -3.41
C ARG A 3 -45.16 43.12 -4.69
N ALA A 4 -45.06 41.85 -5.06
CA ALA A 4 -46.00 41.19 -5.96
C ALA A 4 -46.50 39.92 -5.27
N SER A 5 -47.74 40.03 -4.82
CA SER A 5 -48.60 38.99 -4.30
C SER A 5 -49.10 38.08 -5.43
N TRP A 6 -48.98 36.77 -5.25
CA TRP A 6 -49.72 35.77 -6.00
C TRP A 6 -50.34 34.77 -5.03
N GLU A 7 -51.66 34.86 -4.88
CA GLU A 7 -52.50 33.82 -4.31
C GLU A 7 -52.88 32.84 -5.44
N SER A 8 -52.81 31.55 -5.16
CA SER A 8 -53.64 30.54 -5.83
C SER A 8 -53.79 29.34 -4.91
N GLY A 9 -54.97 29.21 -4.32
CA GLY A 9 -55.40 27.98 -3.65
C GLY A 9 -55.87 26.95 -4.67
N SER A 10 -55.74 25.67 -4.31
CA SER A 10 -56.54 24.59 -4.88
C SER A 10 -56.50 23.33 -4.00
N GLN A 11 -57.61 23.12 -3.30
CA GLN A 11 -58.33 21.86 -3.09
C GLN A 11 -57.61 20.66 -2.43
N ALA A 12 -58.05 20.41 -1.20
CA ALA A 12 -58.00 19.12 -0.52
C ALA A 12 -58.95 18.11 -1.20
N GLY A 13 -58.41 16.95 -1.56
CA GLY A 13 -59.16 15.77 -1.97
C GLY A 13 -58.79 14.60 -1.06
N ALA A 14 -59.73 14.21 -0.19
CA ALA A 14 -59.65 12.99 0.60
C ALA A 14 -59.80 11.76 -0.30
N VAL A 15 -58.88 10.79 -0.19
CA VAL A 15 -59.03 9.46 -0.79
C VAL A 15 -58.89 8.41 0.31
N ARG A 16 -59.80 7.46 0.23
CA ARG A 16 -60.16 6.44 1.22
C ARG A 16 -59.20 5.26 1.21
N ASP A 17 -59.08 4.64 2.37
CA ASP A 17 -58.53 3.32 2.62
C ASP A 17 -59.16 2.24 1.72
N ALA A 18 -58.32 1.36 1.17
CA ALA A 18 -58.66 0.03 0.69
C ALA A 18 -57.41 -0.89 0.74
N PRO A 19 -57.59 -2.21 0.92
CA PRO A 19 -56.63 -3.07 1.62
C PRO A 19 -55.50 -3.62 0.73
N VAL A 20 -54.38 -3.93 1.39
CA VAL A 20 -53.21 -4.64 0.85
C VAL A 20 -53.55 -6.14 0.73
N PRO A 21 -53.36 -6.79 -0.43
CA PRO A 21 -53.40 -8.24 -0.52
C PRO A 21 -52.05 -8.87 -0.16
N GLU A 22 -52.15 -9.97 0.57
CA GLU A 22 -51.13 -10.90 1.04
C GLU A 22 -50.32 -11.58 -0.07
N GLU A 23 -49.10 -11.97 0.34
CA GLU A 23 -48.32 -13.15 -0.05
C GLU A 23 -47.86 -13.31 -1.51
N VAL A 24 -46.60 -12.94 -1.74
CA VAL A 24 -45.73 -13.60 -2.73
C VAL A 24 -44.66 -14.38 -1.96
N GLY A 25 -44.82 -15.70 -1.91
CA GLY A 25 -43.89 -16.63 -1.30
C GLY A 25 -42.53 -16.64 -2.01
N HIS A 26 -41.49 -16.20 -1.32
CA HIS A 26 -40.11 -16.42 -1.73
C HIS A 26 -39.68 -17.85 -1.36
N TRP A 27 -39.38 -18.64 -2.39
CA TRP A 27 -38.65 -19.90 -2.25
C TRP A 27 -37.18 -19.60 -1.91
N SER A 28 -36.80 -19.76 -0.65
CA SER A 28 -35.40 -19.87 -0.24
C SER A 28 -35.08 -21.31 0.12
N TYR A 29 -34.32 -21.99 -0.74
CA TYR A 29 -33.62 -23.22 -0.35
C TYR A 29 -32.54 -22.87 0.68
N PRO A 30 -32.46 -23.57 1.83
CA PRO A 30 -31.31 -23.43 2.72
C PRO A 30 -30.11 -24.16 2.13
N VAL A 31 -29.11 -23.40 1.67
CA VAL A 31 -27.75 -23.94 1.53
C VAL A 31 -27.19 -24.05 2.96
N VAL A 32 -27.16 -25.27 3.48
CA VAL A 32 -26.44 -25.58 4.72
C VAL A 32 -24.95 -25.37 4.45
N ASN A 33 -24.38 -24.29 4.99
CA ASN A 33 -22.94 -24.07 4.98
C ASN A 33 -22.35 -24.71 6.25
N PRO A 34 -21.58 -25.81 6.15
CA PRO A 34 -21.04 -26.50 7.34
C PRO A 34 -19.81 -25.80 7.95
N LEU A 35 -19.52 -24.54 7.63
CA LEU A 35 -18.24 -23.90 7.96
C LEU A 35 -18.35 -22.81 9.03
N ARG A 36 -17.45 -22.88 10.01
CA ARG A 36 -17.29 -21.90 11.09
C ARG A 36 -16.72 -20.57 10.55
N PRO A 37 -17.14 -19.42 11.10
CA PRO A 37 -16.63 -18.12 10.69
C PRO A 37 -15.19 -17.86 11.18
N PRO A 38 -14.37 -17.06 10.45
CA PRO A 38 -12.93 -16.87 10.73
C PRO A 38 -12.51 -16.35 12.11
N HIS A 39 -13.44 -15.91 12.96
CA HIS A 39 -13.14 -15.39 14.30
C HIS A 39 -13.29 -16.45 15.39
N GLU A 40 -14.08 -17.52 15.18
CA GLU A 40 -14.09 -18.69 16.08
C GLU A 40 -12.76 -19.47 16.02
N ILE A 41 -12.00 -19.28 14.95
CA ILE A 41 -10.69 -19.88 14.71
C ILE A 41 -9.60 -19.21 15.58
N LEU A 42 -9.71 -17.92 15.87
CA LEU A 42 -8.75 -17.19 16.72
C LEU A 42 -8.99 -17.43 18.22
N ALA A 43 -10.24 -17.67 18.63
CA ALA A 43 -10.59 -17.95 20.03
C ALA A 43 -10.14 -19.34 20.52
N LEU A 44 -9.90 -20.29 19.62
CA LEU A 44 -9.38 -21.63 19.94
C LEU A 44 -7.85 -21.64 20.15
N VAL A 45 -7.14 -20.66 19.59
CA VAL A 45 -5.70 -20.46 19.81
C VAL A 45 -5.43 -19.92 21.22
N GLU A 46 -6.34 -19.12 21.76
CA GLU A 46 -6.23 -18.56 23.12
C GLU A 46 -6.63 -19.55 24.24
N THR A 47 -7.42 -20.58 23.92
CA THR A 47 -7.88 -21.58 24.91
C THR A 47 -7.03 -22.85 24.99
N ALA A 48 -6.08 -23.06 24.08
CA ALA A 48 -5.17 -24.22 24.10
C ALA A 48 -3.91 -24.02 24.97
N GLY A 49 -3.71 -22.84 25.58
CA GLY A 49 -2.55 -22.50 26.40
C GLY A 49 -2.64 -22.91 27.87
N SER A 50 -2.60 -24.21 28.17
CA SER A 50 -2.22 -24.72 29.51
C SER A 50 -1.75 -26.17 29.44
N ALA A 51 -0.57 -26.39 28.88
CA ALA A 51 0.21 -27.62 29.09
C ALA A 51 1.71 -27.37 28.89
N GLY A 52 2.44 -27.13 30.01
CA GLY A 52 3.86 -27.45 30.18
C GLY A 52 4.93 -26.56 29.53
N PRO A 53 6.15 -26.51 30.09
CA PRO A 53 7.24 -25.69 29.58
C PRO A 53 7.85 -26.38 28.35
N ALA A 54 7.67 -25.79 27.17
CA ALA A 54 8.46 -26.12 25.99
C ALA A 54 9.87 -25.53 26.16
N GLY A 55 10.89 -26.35 25.89
CA GLY A 55 12.29 -25.91 25.79
C GLY A 55 12.51 -24.88 24.67
N PRO A 56 13.74 -24.42 24.46
CA PRO A 56 14.05 -23.37 23.49
C PRO A 56 13.56 -23.81 22.11
N VAL A 57 12.63 -23.04 21.56
CA VAL A 57 12.11 -23.21 20.20
C VAL A 57 13.26 -22.85 19.26
N GLY A 58 13.95 -23.86 18.76
CA GLY A 58 14.82 -23.69 17.60
C GLY A 58 14.00 -23.10 16.46
N LEU A 59 14.56 -22.11 15.76
CA LEU A 59 14.01 -21.59 14.51
C LEU A 59 13.74 -22.79 13.61
N LEU A 60 12.47 -23.11 13.39
CA LEU A 60 12.08 -24.15 12.44
C LEU A 60 12.53 -23.64 11.07
N GLU A 61 13.48 -24.33 10.45
CA GLU A 61 13.79 -24.14 9.03
C GLU A 61 12.48 -24.21 8.26
N GLY A 62 12.04 -23.08 7.70
CA GLY A 62 10.77 -22.99 7.01
C GLY A 62 10.70 -24.03 5.90
N GLU A 63 9.53 -24.65 5.72
CA GLU A 63 9.34 -25.74 4.76
C GLU A 63 9.81 -25.32 3.36
N VAL A 64 10.86 -25.97 2.84
CA VAL A 64 11.37 -25.74 1.48
C VAL A 64 10.39 -26.32 0.46
N TRP A 65 10.22 -25.63 -0.67
CA TRP A 65 9.44 -26.17 -1.77
C TRP A 65 10.14 -27.42 -2.34
N SER A 66 9.51 -28.57 -2.20
CA SER A 66 10.00 -29.86 -2.73
C SER A 66 8.99 -30.51 -3.68
N GLY A 67 7.90 -29.81 -3.99
CA GLY A 67 6.89 -30.29 -4.93
C GLY A 67 6.04 -31.44 -4.40
N THR A 68 5.93 -31.61 -3.07
CA THR A 68 5.07 -32.65 -2.48
C THR A 68 3.62 -32.52 -2.95
N ALA A 69 2.84 -33.60 -2.89
CA ALA A 69 1.44 -33.58 -3.29
C ALA A 69 0.63 -32.48 -2.56
N THR A 70 0.94 -32.24 -1.28
CA THR A 70 0.33 -31.18 -0.47
C THR A 70 0.71 -29.78 -0.97
N GLN A 71 1.98 -29.55 -1.27
CA GLN A 71 2.47 -28.28 -1.81
C GLN A 71 1.90 -28.00 -3.20
N ALA A 72 1.83 -29.02 -4.06
CA ALA A 72 1.24 -28.93 -5.39
C ALA A 72 -0.27 -28.64 -5.33
N ASP A 73 -1.02 -29.28 -4.42
CA ASP A 73 -2.43 -28.96 -4.18
C ASP A 73 -2.59 -27.51 -3.71
N PHE A 74 -1.79 -27.08 -2.73
CA PHE A 74 -1.83 -25.71 -2.23
C PHE A 74 -1.59 -24.68 -3.33
N LEU A 75 -0.54 -24.85 -4.14
CA LEU A 75 -0.26 -24.01 -5.30
C LEU A 75 -1.48 -23.92 -6.23
N ASN A 76 -2.07 -25.06 -6.59
CA ASN A 76 -3.23 -25.12 -7.48
C ASN A 76 -4.46 -24.42 -6.88
N ARG A 77 -4.68 -24.51 -5.57
CA ARG A 77 -5.74 -23.78 -4.86
C ARG A 77 -5.50 -22.28 -4.86
N VAL A 78 -4.26 -21.83 -4.64
CA VAL A 78 -3.90 -20.41 -4.73
C VAL A 78 -4.12 -19.88 -6.15
N LEU A 79 -3.67 -20.60 -7.17
CA LEU A 79 -3.89 -20.23 -8.57
C LEU A 79 -5.39 -20.15 -8.91
N ARG A 80 -6.17 -21.16 -8.53
CA ARG A 80 -7.63 -21.18 -8.74
C ARG A 80 -8.33 -20.01 -8.06
N ALA A 81 -7.96 -19.71 -6.82
CA ALA A 81 -8.52 -18.58 -6.09
C ALA A 81 -8.11 -17.23 -6.72
N HIS A 82 -6.89 -17.12 -7.24
CA HIS A 82 -6.44 -15.95 -7.98
C HIS A 82 -7.26 -15.75 -9.27
N LEU A 83 -7.43 -16.81 -10.07
CA LEU A 83 -8.26 -16.80 -11.28
C LEU A 83 -9.71 -16.43 -10.97
N ALA A 84 -10.31 -17.02 -9.94
CA ALA A 84 -11.67 -16.71 -9.52
C ALA A 84 -11.82 -15.23 -9.09
N ARG A 85 -10.83 -14.66 -8.39
CA ARG A 85 -10.82 -13.24 -8.02
C ARG A 85 -10.78 -12.34 -9.25
N ARG A 86 -9.99 -12.69 -10.27
CA ARG A 86 -9.88 -11.92 -11.51
C ARG A 86 -11.12 -12.05 -12.39
N ALA A 87 -11.75 -13.22 -12.45
CA ALA A 87 -12.99 -13.46 -13.20
C ALA A 87 -14.14 -12.53 -12.77
N ARG A 88 -14.15 -12.09 -11.51
CA ARG A 88 -15.12 -11.10 -11.00
C ARG A 88 -14.98 -9.72 -11.66
N LYS A 89 -13.81 -9.39 -12.22
CA LYS A 89 -13.54 -8.12 -12.92
C LYS A 89 -13.78 -8.21 -14.43
N GLY A 90 -14.07 -9.41 -14.95
CA GLY A 90 -14.25 -9.67 -16.37
C GLY A 90 -13.72 -11.05 -16.77
N PRO A 91 -14.07 -11.53 -17.97
CA PRO A 91 -13.52 -12.78 -18.49
C PRO A 91 -12.01 -12.66 -18.72
N PRO A 92 -11.26 -13.79 -18.75
CA PRO A 92 -9.88 -13.77 -19.20
C PRO A 92 -9.81 -13.30 -20.66
N GLY A 93 -8.75 -12.59 -21.00
CA GLY A 93 -8.38 -12.32 -22.39
C GLY A 93 -8.14 -13.62 -23.15
N ARG A 94 -8.35 -13.58 -24.46
CA ARG A 94 -7.96 -14.68 -25.35
C ARG A 94 -6.48 -14.56 -25.71
N ASP A 95 -5.87 -15.69 -26.06
CA ASP A 95 -4.56 -15.68 -26.70
C ASP A 95 -4.67 -15.14 -28.13
N LEU A 96 -3.67 -14.37 -28.55
CA LEU A 96 -3.61 -13.82 -29.91
C LEU A 96 -3.12 -14.92 -30.88
N PRO A 97 -3.86 -15.18 -31.97
CA PRO A 97 -3.40 -16.09 -33.00
C PRO A 97 -2.20 -15.48 -33.76
N PRO A 98 -1.39 -16.30 -34.46
CA PRO A 98 -0.19 -15.84 -35.16
C PRO A 98 -0.40 -14.66 -36.11
N ASP A 99 -1.53 -14.59 -36.80
CA ASP A 99 -1.90 -13.56 -37.78
C ASP A 99 -2.30 -12.21 -37.15
N GLU A 100 -2.61 -12.17 -35.87
CA GLU A 100 -2.87 -10.93 -35.11
C GLU A 100 -1.60 -10.34 -34.47
N ARG A 101 -0.47 -11.05 -34.60
CA ARG A 101 0.80 -10.65 -34.01
C ARG A 101 1.75 -10.15 -35.10
N ALA A 102 2.62 -9.22 -34.71
CA ALA A 102 3.72 -8.79 -35.56
C ALA A 102 4.98 -8.56 -34.72
N PRO A 103 6.18 -8.72 -35.28
CA PRO A 103 7.42 -8.36 -34.61
C PRO A 103 7.51 -6.84 -34.46
N VAL A 104 7.98 -6.40 -33.28
CA VAL A 104 8.35 -5.00 -33.03
C VAL A 104 9.65 -4.71 -33.79
N ALA A 105 9.60 -3.75 -34.72
CA ALA A 105 10.74 -3.38 -35.55
C ALA A 105 12.01 -3.11 -34.71
N GLY A 106 13.14 -3.71 -35.09
CA GLY A 106 14.41 -3.61 -34.37
C GLY A 106 14.61 -4.62 -33.22
N THR A 107 13.64 -5.50 -32.99
CA THR A 107 13.68 -6.53 -31.93
C THR A 107 13.17 -7.88 -32.45
N LYS A 108 13.29 -8.94 -31.62
CA LYS A 108 12.65 -10.24 -31.87
C LYS A 108 11.31 -10.39 -31.13
N ILE A 109 10.84 -9.34 -30.47
CA ILE A 109 9.66 -9.37 -29.61
C ILE A 109 8.42 -9.22 -30.47
N GLU A 110 7.45 -10.11 -30.31
CA GLU A 110 6.13 -9.99 -30.95
C GLU A 110 5.17 -9.21 -30.06
N MET A 111 4.21 -8.50 -30.65
CA MET A 111 3.06 -7.87 -29.97
C MET A 111 1.82 -7.98 -30.87
N ARG A 112 0.65 -7.51 -30.41
CA ARG A 112 -0.49 -7.28 -31.31
C ARG A 112 -0.06 -6.34 -32.44
N ALA A 113 -0.46 -6.59 -33.69
CA ALA A 113 0.14 -5.94 -34.86
C ALA A 113 0.17 -4.40 -34.81
N ASP A 114 -0.91 -3.75 -34.36
CA ASP A 114 -0.99 -2.30 -34.18
C ASP A 114 -0.05 -1.78 -33.07
N ALA A 115 -0.02 -2.48 -31.93
CA ALA A 115 0.86 -2.19 -30.82
C ALA A 115 2.33 -2.40 -31.19
N ALA A 116 2.64 -3.44 -31.98
CA ALA A 116 3.97 -3.72 -32.49
C ALA A 116 4.49 -2.60 -33.39
N ALA A 117 3.63 -2.12 -34.31
CA ALA A 117 3.96 -1.01 -35.18
C ALA A 117 4.19 0.29 -34.38
N ALA A 118 3.39 0.53 -33.33
CA ALA A 118 3.57 1.68 -32.45
C ALA A 118 4.86 1.58 -31.62
N ALA A 119 5.16 0.41 -31.05
CA ALA A 119 6.37 0.15 -30.29
C ALA A 119 7.62 0.30 -31.17
N GLY A 120 7.58 -0.14 -32.43
CA GLY A 120 8.67 0.05 -33.39
C GLY A 120 8.97 1.52 -33.64
N ARG A 121 7.93 2.36 -33.81
CA ARG A 121 8.10 3.81 -33.93
C ARG A 121 8.64 4.45 -32.66
N LEU A 122 8.16 4.02 -31.49
CA LEU A 122 8.64 4.48 -30.19
C LEU A 122 10.14 4.19 -30.02
N LEU A 123 10.57 2.96 -30.29
CA LEU A 123 11.97 2.54 -30.17
C LEU A 123 12.88 3.25 -31.17
N ALA A 124 12.45 3.43 -32.42
CA ALA A 124 13.20 4.20 -33.40
C ALA A 124 13.43 5.64 -32.94
N ALA A 125 12.36 6.32 -32.50
CA ALA A 125 12.45 7.69 -31.98
C ALA A 125 13.32 7.79 -30.71
N ALA A 126 13.24 6.78 -29.84
CA ALA A 126 14.07 6.71 -28.64
C ALA A 126 15.56 6.56 -28.98
N GLN A 127 15.90 5.75 -29.99
CA GLN A 127 17.28 5.59 -30.44
C GLN A 127 17.83 6.86 -31.09
N ASP A 128 17.04 7.56 -31.91
CA ASP A 128 17.43 8.84 -32.48
C ASP A 128 17.69 9.88 -31.37
N ALA A 129 16.80 9.94 -30.37
CA ALA A 129 16.94 10.82 -29.21
C ALA A 129 18.16 10.45 -28.35
N LEU A 130 18.46 9.16 -28.20
CA LEU A 130 19.63 8.67 -27.47
C LEU A 130 20.92 9.11 -28.17
N ALA A 131 21.00 8.95 -29.50
CA ALA A 131 22.14 9.40 -30.29
C ALA A 131 22.35 10.92 -30.14
N ALA A 132 21.26 11.71 -30.19
CA ALA A 132 21.33 13.15 -29.99
C ALA A 132 21.74 13.55 -28.56
N ALA A 133 21.27 12.84 -27.52
CA ALA A 133 21.65 13.09 -26.14
C ALA A 133 23.14 12.79 -25.89
N ARG A 134 23.64 11.69 -26.45
CA ARG A 134 25.06 11.34 -26.45
C ARG A 134 25.93 12.40 -27.12
N ALA A 135 25.51 12.90 -28.29
CA ALA A 135 26.22 13.96 -28.99
C ALA A 135 26.29 15.28 -28.19
N ARG A 136 25.34 15.52 -27.28
CA ARG A 136 25.34 16.67 -26.35
C ARG A 136 26.13 16.43 -25.07
N GLY A 137 26.72 15.23 -24.89
CA GLY A 137 27.47 14.88 -23.68
C GLY A 137 26.60 14.54 -22.48
N ASP A 138 25.36 14.08 -22.67
CA ASP A 138 24.55 13.57 -21.56
C ASP A 138 25.19 12.29 -20.98
N GLU A 139 25.59 12.36 -19.70
CA GLU A 139 26.36 11.30 -19.04
C GLU A 139 25.60 9.98 -18.92
N ASP A 140 24.29 10.02 -18.62
CA ASP A 140 23.51 8.79 -18.48
C ASP A 140 23.17 8.16 -19.84
N ALA A 141 22.87 8.99 -20.83
CA ALA A 141 22.72 8.55 -22.21
C ALA A 141 24.01 7.91 -22.76
N ALA A 142 25.18 8.45 -22.42
CA ALA A 142 26.48 7.89 -22.81
C ALA A 142 26.64 6.42 -22.35
N ARG A 143 26.14 6.09 -21.15
CA ARG A 143 26.18 4.73 -20.58
C ARG A 143 25.26 3.74 -21.30
N THR A 144 24.29 4.17 -22.10
CA THR A 144 23.28 3.29 -22.71
C THR A 144 23.64 2.88 -24.12
N THR A 145 24.21 1.69 -24.32
CA THR A 145 24.69 1.21 -25.64
C THR A 145 23.57 0.95 -26.63
N ARG A 146 22.42 0.42 -26.19
CA ARG A 146 21.29 0.08 -27.06
C ARG A 146 19.96 0.13 -26.28
N LEU A 147 18.91 0.56 -26.97
CA LEU A 147 17.52 0.45 -26.51
C LEU A 147 16.80 -0.65 -27.29
N THR A 148 16.17 -1.57 -26.57
CA THR A 148 15.47 -2.74 -27.13
C THR A 148 14.28 -3.12 -26.23
N ALA A 149 13.70 -4.30 -26.45
CA ALA A 149 12.66 -4.87 -25.60
C ALA A 149 13.05 -6.30 -25.16
N THR A 150 12.64 -6.67 -23.96
CA THR A 150 12.85 -8.01 -23.37
C THR A 150 11.58 -8.86 -23.37
N SER A 151 10.39 -8.24 -23.37
CA SER A 151 9.12 -8.96 -23.42
C SER A 151 8.04 -8.20 -24.17
N GLY A 152 7.08 -8.94 -24.74
CA GLY A 152 5.93 -8.44 -25.50
C GLY A 152 4.75 -9.39 -25.34
N TYR A 153 4.23 -9.94 -26.42
CA TYR A 153 3.16 -10.92 -26.40
C TYR A 153 3.54 -12.18 -25.61
N ARG A 154 2.64 -12.62 -24.74
CA ARG A 154 2.79 -13.84 -23.94
C ARG A 154 1.44 -14.52 -23.73
N GLY A 155 1.22 -15.66 -24.37
CA GLY A 155 -0.02 -16.44 -24.21
C GLY A 155 -0.25 -16.93 -22.77
N ALA A 156 -1.50 -17.28 -22.46
CA ALA A 156 -1.96 -17.68 -21.12
C ALA A 156 -1.15 -18.86 -20.57
N GLY A 157 -0.85 -19.86 -21.40
CA GLY A 157 -0.04 -21.01 -20.98
C GLY A 157 1.40 -20.65 -20.61
N HIS A 158 2.01 -19.67 -21.28
CA HIS A 158 3.32 -19.16 -20.87
C HIS A 158 3.20 -18.36 -19.57
N GLN A 159 2.19 -17.52 -19.43
CA GLN A 159 1.93 -16.77 -18.20
C GLN A 159 1.70 -17.72 -17.01
N GLU A 160 1.06 -18.87 -17.22
CA GLU A 160 0.90 -19.90 -16.19
C GLU A 160 2.22 -20.51 -15.77
N ARG A 161 3.10 -20.87 -16.72
CA ARG A 161 4.44 -21.37 -16.38
C ARG A 161 5.23 -20.37 -15.54
N LEU A 162 5.19 -19.08 -15.88
CA LEU A 162 5.83 -18.03 -15.06
C LEU A 162 5.19 -17.91 -13.69
N TRP A 163 3.85 -17.96 -13.61
CA TRP A 163 3.13 -17.91 -12.33
C TRP A 163 3.56 -19.05 -11.42
N ARG A 164 3.63 -20.27 -11.95
CA ARG A 164 4.07 -21.47 -11.22
C ARG A 164 5.55 -21.38 -10.82
N GLY A 165 6.42 -20.93 -11.72
CA GLY A 165 7.85 -20.76 -11.41
C GLY A 165 8.11 -19.73 -10.32
N TYR A 166 7.43 -18.59 -10.33
CA TYR A 166 7.57 -17.63 -9.23
C TYR A 166 6.89 -18.07 -7.93
N PHE A 167 5.91 -18.96 -8.00
CA PHE A 167 5.21 -19.44 -6.81
C PHE A 167 6.15 -20.12 -5.82
N GLU A 168 7.14 -20.88 -6.30
CA GLU A 168 8.16 -21.51 -5.44
C GLU A 168 8.91 -20.50 -4.56
N ARG A 169 9.38 -19.40 -5.17
CA ARG A 169 9.99 -18.30 -4.41
C ARG A 169 9.00 -17.68 -3.43
N TYR A 170 7.78 -17.40 -3.88
CA TYR A 170 6.73 -16.82 -3.01
C TYR A 170 6.33 -17.75 -1.87
N TYR A 171 6.40 -19.06 -2.10
CA TYR A 171 6.14 -20.08 -1.11
C TYR A 171 7.18 -20.00 0.02
N LYS A 172 8.47 -19.89 -0.32
CA LYS A 172 9.56 -19.67 0.66
C LYS A 172 9.38 -18.35 1.42
N GLU A 173 9.22 -17.23 0.70
CA GLU A 173 9.06 -15.89 1.29
C GLU A 173 7.84 -15.77 2.22
N SER A 174 6.82 -16.62 2.04
CA SER A 174 5.58 -16.59 2.82
C SER A 174 5.52 -17.59 3.98
N ALA A 175 6.55 -18.44 4.17
CA ALA A 175 6.51 -19.57 5.10
C ALA A 175 6.12 -19.16 6.54
N ALA A 176 6.87 -18.24 7.14
CA ALA A 176 6.63 -17.77 8.52
C ALA A 176 5.23 -17.17 8.73
N GLY A 177 4.66 -16.53 7.70
CA GLY A 177 3.31 -15.99 7.75
C GLY A 177 2.24 -17.07 7.68
N ARG A 178 2.46 -18.09 6.85
CA ARG A 178 1.55 -19.22 6.65
C ARG A 178 1.55 -20.20 7.83
N GLU A 179 2.70 -20.44 8.44
CA GLU A 179 2.86 -21.34 9.61
C GLU A 179 2.06 -20.88 10.84
N ARG A 180 1.91 -19.57 11.02
CA ARG A 180 1.16 -18.97 12.14
C ARG A 180 -0.36 -19.04 11.97
N LEU A 181 -0.86 -19.53 10.83
CA LEU A 181 -2.28 -19.62 10.56
C LEU A 181 -2.86 -20.88 11.21
N ALA A 182 -4.03 -20.76 11.84
CA ALA A 182 -4.65 -21.84 12.62
C ALA A 182 -4.94 -23.13 11.83
N GLY A 183 -5.02 -23.08 10.51
CA GLY A 183 -5.17 -24.27 9.65
C GLY A 183 -3.86 -24.88 9.16
N GLY A 184 -2.71 -24.29 9.51
CA GLY A 184 -1.39 -24.65 9.00
C GLY A 184 -1.04 -24.01 7.65
N PRO A 185 0.19 -24.26 7.13
CA PRO A 185 0.78 -23.51 6.02
C PRO A 185 0.14 -23.73 4.65
N HIS A 186 -0.74 -24.74 4.54
CA HIS A 186 -1.43 -25.14 3.31
C HIS A 186 -2.96 -25.01 3.39
N SER A 187 -3.47 -24.44 4.48
CA SER A 187 -4.92 -24.25 4.72
C SER A 187 -5.59 -23.26 3.78
N ASP A 188 -6.92 -23.19 3.84
CA ASP A 188 -7.70 -22.18 3.10
C ASP A 188 -7.43 -20.76 3.63
N GLU A 189 -7.08 -20.62 4.91
CA GLU A 189 -6.51 -19.42 5.50
C GLU A 189 -5.20 -19.05 4.82
N ALA A 190 -4.31 -20.02 4.58
CA ALA A 190 -3.05 -19.78 3.88
C ALA A 190 -3.28 -19.36 2.42
N VAL A 191 -4.29 -19.89 1.73
CA VAL A 191 -4.66 -19.43 0.38
C VAL A 191 -5.07 -17.96 0.40
N ARG A 192 -5.92 -17.56 1.37
CA ARG A 192 -6.33 -16.16 1.54
C ARG A 192 -5.14 -15.27 1.90
N TYR A 193 -4.29 -15.72 2.81
CA TYR A 193 -3.05 -15.03 3.17
C TYR A 193 -2.20 -14.73 1.92
N MET A 194 -1.99 -15.72 1.04
CA MET A 194 -1.21 -15.54 -0.19
C MET A 194 -1.77 -14.46 -1.12
N LEU A 195 -3.10 -14.33 -1.18
CA LEU A 195 -3.76 -13.38 -2.09
C LEU A 195 -3.97 -11.99 -1.48
N ASP A 196 -4.29 -11.92 -0.18
CA ASP A 196 -4.75 -10.71 0.47
C ASP A 196 -3.64 -9.99 1.25
N LEU A 197 -2.77 -10.75 1.93
CA LEU A 197 -1.71 -10.20 2.79
C LEU A 197 -0.34 -10.25 2.13
N PHE A 198 0.05 -11.41 1.59
CA PHE A 198 1.29 -11.54 0.81
C PHE A 198 1.18 -10.90 -0.59
N ARG A 199 -0.04 -10.72 -1.09
CA ARG A 199 -0.39 -9.98 -2.31
C ARG A 199 0.26 -10.51 -3.59
N ILE A 200 0.22 -11.83 -3.85
CA ILE A 200 0.60 -12.39 -5.17
C ILE A 200 -0.01 -11.62 -6.36
N PRO A 201 -1.30 -11.20 -6.35
CA PRO A 201 -1.89 -10.46 -7.46
C PRO A 201 -1.23 -9.12 -7.79
N ALA A 202 -0.43 -8.57 -6.87
CA ALA A 202 0.34 -7.35 -7.07
C ALA A 202 1.72 -7.58 -7.71
N ARG A 203 2.19 -8.84 -7.71
CA ARG A 203 3.53 -9.25 -8.16
C ARG A 203 3.52 -9.97 -9.51
N ILE A 204 2.44 -10.68 -9.82
CA ILE A 204 2.25 -11.34 -11.11
C ILE A 204 0.77 -11.42 -11.47
N ALA A 205 0.44 -11.15 -12.74
CA ALA A 205 -0.91 -11.34 -13.26
C ALA A 205 -1.28 -12.83 -13.33
N ALA A 206 -2.53 -13.16 -13.00
CA ALA A 206 -3.07 -14.49 -13.25
C ALA A 206 -3.07 -14.81 -14.75
N PRO A 207 -2.86 -16.07 -15.15
CA PRO A 207 -3.03 -16.52 -16.54
C PRO A 207 -4.41 -16.12 -17.07
N GLY A 208 -4.49 -15.59 -18.29
CA GLY A 208 -5.72 -15.01 -18.83
C GLY A 208 -5.90 -13.51 -18.55
N TYR A 209 -5.13 -12.90 -17.64
CA TYR A 209 -5.38 -11.53 -17.17
C TYR A 209 -4.17 -10.59 -17.28
N SER A 210 -3.15 -10.97 -18.05
CA SER A 210 -1.96 -10.16 -18.30
C SER A 210 -2.12 -9.28 -19.54
N ASN A 211 -1.67 -8.02 -19.49
CA ASN A 211 -1.65 -7.17 -20.68
C ASN A 211 -0.63 -7.61 -21.74
N HIS A 212 0.39 -8.39 -21.34
CA HIS A 212 1.25 -9.11 -22.30
C HIS A 212 0.45 -10.14 -23.10
N GLN A 213 -0.56 -10.78 -22.50
CA GLN A 213 -1.40 -11.74 -23.20
C GLN A 213 -2.32 -11.07 -24.23
N ASN A 214 -2.79 -9.87 -23.95
CA ASN A 214 -3.54 -9.08 -24.92
C ASN A 214 -2.65 -8.48 -26.03
N GLY A 215 -1.33 -8.70 -25.97
CA GLY A 215 -0.34 -8.19 -26.92
C GLY A 215 -0.19 -6.66 -26.91
N ILE A 216 -0.60 -6.00 -25.83
CA ILE A 216 -0.55 -4.53 -25.70
C ILE A 216 0.51 -4.04 -24.73
N ALA A 217 1.12 -4.91 -23.93
CA ALA A 217 2.23 -4.55 -23.05
C ALA A 217 3.59 -4.85 -23.68
N ILE A 218 4.57 -3.99 -23.40
CA ILE A 218 5.97 -4.19 -23.76
C ILE A 218 6.87 -3.92 -22.54
N ASP A 219 7.82 -4.82 -22.30
CA ASP A 219 8.88 -4.60 -21.32
C ASP A 219 10.13 -4.14 -22.07
N LEU A 220 10.50 -2.88 -21.88
CA LEU A 220 11.64 -2.25 -22.52
C LEU A 220 12.94 -2.62 -21.80
N LEU A 221 14.05 -2.63 -22.53
CA LEU A 221 15.39 -2.91 -22.02
C LEU A 221 16.37 -1.86 -22.52
N GLN A 222 17.24 -1.41 -21.63
CA GLN A 222 18.40 -0.60 -21.94
C GLN A 222 19.66 -1.42 -21.71
N GLU A 223 20.36 -1.77 -22.78
CA GLU A 223 21.71 -2.32 -22.69
C GLU A 223 22.66 -1.18 -22.35
N ARG A 224 23.54 -1.41 -21.37
CA ARG A 224 24.42 -0.38 -20.82
C ARG A 224 25.86 -0.87 -20.79
N THR A 225 26.80 0.07 -20.75
CA THR A 225 28.23 -0.22 -20.61
C THR A 225 28.50 -1.01 -19.32
N ALA A 226 29.64 -1.73 -19.29
CA ALA A 226 30.07 -2.46 -18.11
C ALA A 226 30.09 -1.56 -16.85
N GLY A 227 29.70 -2.11 -15.70
CA GLY A 227 29.54 -1.36 -14.45
C GLY A 227 28.23 -0.54 -14.31
N HIS A 228 27.43 -0.42 -15.37
CA HIS A 228 26.20 0.39 -15.35
C HIS A 228 24.94 -0.37 -15.73
N ARG A 229 24.93 -1.69 -15.53
CA ARG A 229 23.77 -2.55 -15.84
C ARG A 229 22.58 -2.19 -14.97
N ILE A 230 21.39 -2.20 -15.57
CA ILE A 230 20.13 -1.96 -14.87
C ILE A 230 19.21 -3.13 -15.19
N ARG A 231 18.75 -3.83 -14.15
CA ARG A 231 17.88 -5.02 -14.29
C ARG A 231 16.41 -4.59 -14.31
N ASN A 232 15.60 -5.27 -15.11
CA ASN A 232 14.14 -5.21 -14.99
C ASN A 232 13.73 -6.09 -13.80
N SER A 233 13.72 -5.50 -12.61
CA SER A 233 13.47 -6.19 -11.34
C SER A 233 12.59 -5.33 -10.45
N THR A 234 11.60 -5.96 -9.82
CA THR A 234 10.67 -5.31 -8.88
C THR A 234 11.31 -4.95 -7.54
N GLN A 235 12.60 -5.26 -7.33
CA GLN A 235 13.34 -4.79 -6.16
C GLN A 235 13.42 -3.26 -6.15
N THR A 236 13.22 -2.67 -4.97
CA THR A 236 13.13 -1.21 -4.80
C THR A 236 14.37 -0.48 -5.32
N ALA A 237 15.57 -1.04 -5.14
CA ALA A 237 16.82 -0.45 -5.66
C ALA A 237 16.85 -0.44 -7.20
N ALA A 238 16.46 -1.54 -7.84
CA ALA A 238 16.42 -1.65 -9.30
C ALA A 238 15.37 -0.71 -9.92
N VAL A 239 14.17 -0.63 -9.32
CA VAL A 239 13.12 0.33 -9.72
C VAL A 239 13.63 1.77 -9.62
N ARG A 240 14.28 2.13 -8.50
CA ARG A 240 14.91 3.46 -8.31
C ARG A 240 15.96 3.73 -9.38
N ALA A 241 16.86 2.78 -9.65
CA ALA A 241 17.89 2.92 -10.68
C ALA A 241 17.28 3.13 -12.07
N TRP A 242 16.26 2.36 -12.44
CA TRP A 242 15.55 2.50 -13.72
C TRP A 242 14.92 3.89 -13.87
N ARG A 243 14.21 4.35 -12.83
CA ARG A 243 13.54 5.67 -12.83
C ARG A 243 14.51 6.86 -12.91
N ARG A 244 15.77 6.68 -12.53
CA ARG A 244 16.80 7.73 -12.64
C ARG A 244 17.44 7.83 -14.03
N THR A 245 17.13 6.90 -14.93
CA THR A 245 17.78 6.88 -16.25
C THR A 245 17.27 7.95 -17.20
N TRP A 246 18.14 8.37 -18.10
CA TRP A 246 17.79 9.21 -19.24
C TRP A 246 16.62 8.61 -20.04
N PHE A 247 16.64 7.30 -20.27
CA PHE A 247 15.63 6.63 -21.07
C PHE A 247 14.23 6.68 -20.43
N PHE A 248 14.14 6.42 -19.12
CA PHE A 248 12.86 6.55 -18.41
C PHE A 248 12.28 7.97 -18.49
N ASN A 249 13.11 8.99 -18.27
CA ASN A 249 12.70 10.39 -18.38
C ASN A 249 12.23 10.73 -19.80
N TRP A 250 12.92 10.22 -20.82
CA TRP A 250 12.51 10.37 -22.21
C TRP A 250 11.15 9.70 -22.48
N LEU A 251 10.93 8.49 -21.99
CA LEU A 251 9.67 7.77 -22.15
C LEU A 251 8.50 8.54 -21.52
N GLN A 252 8.67 9.04 -20.29
CA GLN A 252 7.65 9.84 -19.61
C GLN A 252 7.22 11.07 -20.43
N ALA A 253 8.16 11.71 -21.13
CA ALA A 253 7.87 12.89 -21.96
C ALA A 253 7.31 12.55 -23.34
N ASN A 254 7.61 11.37 -23.91
CA ASN A 254 7.37 11.10 -25.34
C ASN A 254 6.46 9.90 -25.62
N ALA A 255 6.43 8.88 -24.77
CA ALA A 255 5.78 7.61 -25.07
C ALA A 255 4.28 7.73 -25.34
N GLY A 256 3.61 8.68 -24.67
CA GLY A 256 2.19 8.96 -24.91
C GLY A 256 1.88 9.43 -26.33
N SER A 257 2.81 10.08 -27.03
CA SER A 257 2.63 10.45 -28.45
C SER A 257 2.61 9.24 -29.39
N PHE A 258 3.13 8.10 -28.93
CA PHE A 258 3.09 6.81 -29.60
C PHE A 258 1.93 5.93 -29.10
N GLY A 259 1.09 6.46 -28.21
CA GLY A 259 -0.04 5.73 -27.61
C GLY A 259 0.36 4.79 -26.48
N PHE A 260 1.52 4.97 -25.84
CA PHE A 260 1.93 4.18 -24.68
C PHE A 260 1.73 4.93 -23.37
N ALA A 261 1.27 4.22 -22.35
CA ALA A 261 1.16 4.70 -20.97
C ALA A 261 2.09 3.89 -20.06
N PRO A 262 2.70 4.51 -19.03
CA PRO A 262 3.56 3.80 -18.09
C PRO A 262 2.73 2.87 -17.21
N TYR A 263 3.29 1.72 -16.83
CA TYR A 263 2.81 0.97 -15.67
C TYR A 263 3.64 1.38 -14.45
N GLU A 264 2.98 1.99 -13.47
CA GLU A 264 3.64 2.74 -12.42
C GLU A 264 4.69 1.93 -11.63
N ARG A 265 4.37 0.67 -11.30
CA ARG A 265 5.22 -0.17 -10.45
C ARG A 265 6.48 -0.66 -11.13
N GLU A 266 6.45 -0.78 -12.46
CA GLU A 266 7.52 -1.37 -13.24
C GLU A 266 7.93 -0.37 -14.33
N PRO A 267 8.97 0.45 -14.10
CA PRO A 267 9.34 1.55 -15.02
C PRO A 267 9.73 1.10 -16.44
N TRP A 268 10.04 -0.19 -16.62
CA TRP A 268 10.28 -0.79 -17.94
C TRP A 268 9.00 -1.22 -18.67
N HIS A 269 7.86 -1.33 -17.99
CA HIS A 269 6.60 -1.86 -18.52
C HIS A 269 5.69 -0.75 -19.03
N TRP A 270 5.31 -0.84 -20.31
CA TRP A 270 4.50 0.17 -20.98
C TRP A 270 3.32 -0.47 -21.72
N GLU A 271 2.14 0.15 -21.61
CA GLU A 271 0.90 -0.36 -22.17
C GLU A 271 0.42 0.49 -23.35
N TYR A 272 0.16 -0.16 -24.48
CA TYR A 272 -0.41 0.47 -25.66
C TYR A 272 -1.92 0.74 -25.47
N ARG A 273 -2.28 2.01 -25.51
CA ARG A 273 -3.63 2.57 -25.35
C ARG A 273 -3.93 3.53 -26.51
N PRO A 274 -4.31 3.02 -27.69
CA PRO A 274 -4.56 3.86 -28.86
C PRO A 274 -5.68 4.87 -28.59
N GLY A 275 -5.52 6.11 -29.08
CA GLY A 275 -6.52 7.17 -28.96
C GLY A 275 -6.46 8.01 -27.69
N ARG A 276 -5.59 7.68 -26.73
CA ARG A 276 -5.25 8.58 -25.62
C ARG A 276 -4.12 9.50 -26.07
N THR A 277 -4.44 10.68 -26.60
CA THR A 277 -3.43 11.71 -26.86
C THR A 277 -2.86 12.19 -25.52
N SER A 278 -1.53 12.26 -25.43
CA SER A 278 -0.72 12.69 -24.28
C SER A 278 -0.99 14.10 -23.71
N GLY A 279 -2.03 14.78 -24.20
CA GLY A 279 -2.49 16.09 -23.71
C GLY A 279 -3.71 16.02 -22.78
N GLY A 280 -4.27 14.85 -22.52
CA GLY A 280 -5.06 14.67 -21.31
C GLY A 280 -4.07 14.74 -20.15
N GLU A 281 -4.13 15.80 -19.35
CA GLU A 281 -3.50 15.86 -18.02
C GLU A 281 -3.58 14.46 -17.41
N PHE A 282 -2.45 13.93 -16.93
CA PHE A 282 -2.38 12.63 -16.26
C PHE A 282 -3.54 12.54 -15.25
N GLU A 283 -4.68 11.97 -15.65
CA GLU A 283 -5.75 11.49 -14.78
C GLU A 283 -5.32 10.15 -14.14
N ASP A 284 -4.01 10.03 -13.87
CA ASP A 284 -3.39 9.14 -12.89
C ASP A 284 -2.78 10.02 -11.78
N GLU A 285 -3.44 11.14 -11.43
CA GLU A 285 -3.31 11.79 -10.12
C GLU A 285 -3.72 10.82 -8.98
N ASP A 286 -4.41 9.73 -9.32
CA ASP A 286 -4.73 8.59 -8.44
C ASP A 286 -3.47 7.81 -8.00
N ALA A 287 -2.36 7.88 -8.73
CA ALA A 287 -1.11 7.18 -8.42
C ALA A 287 -0.17 7.97 -7.48
N TYR A 288 -0.12 9.30 -7.60
CA TYR A 288 0.74 10.14 -6.71
C TYR A 288 0.21 10.20 -5.27
N GLU A 289 -1.11 10.12 -5.07
CA GLU A 289 -1.72 10.01 -3.74
C GLU A 289 -1.70 8.56 -3.21
N ASP A 290 -1.80 7.53 -4.07
CA ASP A 290 -1.55 6.13 -3.68
C ASP A 290 -0.07 5.87 -3.35
N MET A 291 0.88 6.68 -3.85
CA MET A 291 2.29 6.64 -3.46
C MET A 291 2.52 7.30 -2.08
N GLU A 292 1.77 8.34 -1.72
CA GLU A 292 1.78 8.88 -0.36
C GLU A 292 1.26 7.84 0.64
N GLU A 293 0.29 7.00 0.25
CA GLU A 293 -0.24 5.91 1.08
C GLU A 293 0.50 4.57 0.93
N ALA A 294 1.18 4.29 -0.18
CA ALA A 294 2.03 3.11 -0.37
C ALA A 294 3.43 3.32 0.20
N GLU A 295 3.94 4.56 0.27
CA GLU A 295 5.10 4.88 1.10
C GLU A 295 4.71 4.74 2.58
N TYR A 296 3.52 5.17 3.01
CA TYR A 296 3.04 4.90 4.37
C TYR A 296 2.61 3.45 4.66
N GLY A 297 2.18 2.70 3.64
CA GLY A 297 1.62 1.34 3.76
C GLY A 297 2.54 0.21 3.29
N ALA A 298 3.67 0.51 2.62
CA ALA A 298 4.73 -0.46 2.31
C ALA A 298 5.83 -0.49 3.38
N TYR A 299 5.90 0.50 4.27
CA TYR A 299 6.66 0.41 5.53
C TYR A 299 5.86 -0.28 6.67
N GLU A 300 4.71 -0.92 6.38
CA GLU A 300 3.87 -1.59 7.40
C GLU A 300 4.09 -3.11 7.56
N GLU A 301 4.90 -3.80 6.74
CA GLU A 301 5.25 -5.24 6.93
C GLU A 301 6.30 -5.61 5.85
N ILE A 302 7.51 -6.13 6.10
CA ILE A 302 7.95 -7.23 6.97
C ILE A 302 9.43 -6.98 7.31
N GLY A 303 9.83 -7.05 8.58
CA GLY A 303 11.22 -7.33 8.95
C GLY A 303 11.45 -8.83 8.79
N VAL A 304 12.20 -9.22 7.76
CA VAL A 304 12.81 -10.56 7.67
C VAL A 304 14.31 -10.32 7.72
N SER A 305 14.97 -10.90 8.72
CA SER A 305 16.42 -10.97 8.81
C SER A 305 16.96 -11.73 7.60
N GLU A 306 17.88 -11.12 6.86
CA GLU A 306 18.70 -11.79 5.85
C GLU A 306 19.84 -12.52 6.56
N GLU A 307 19.74 -13.84 6.63
CA GLU A 307 20.87 -14.73 6.91
C GLU A 307 20.70 -15.97 6.02
N TYR A 308 21.82 -16.46 5.48
CA TYR A 308 22.01 -17.63 4.61
C TYR A 308 21.85 -17.48 3.09
N ALA A 309 22.99 -17.28 2.44
CA ALA A 309 23.29 -17.77 1.10
C ALA A 309 24.45 -18.79 1.18
N GLU A 310 24.13 -20.09 1.20
CA GLU A 310 25.12 -21.14 0.91
C GLU A 310 24.54 -22.15 -0.09
N SER A 311 25.44 -22.66 -0.93
CA SER A 311 25.25 -23.30 -2.23
C SER A 311 24.35 -24.55 -2.27
N VAL A 312 23.54 -24.67 -3.32
CA VAL A 312 23.06 -25.98 -3.82
C VAL A 312 23.52 -26.15 -5.26
N ALA A 313 24.49 -27.05 -5.44
CA ALA A 313 24.90 -27.54 -6.74
C ALA A 313 23.76 -28.37 -7.36
N TYR A 314 23.44 -28.10 -8.62
CA TYR A 314 22.55 -28.94 -9.42
C TYR A 314 23.31 -30.20 -9.84
N GLU A 315 22.91 -31.36 -9.32
CA GLU A 315 23.21 -32.64 -9.95
C GLU A 315 22.24 -32.86 -11.12
N GLU A 316 22.79 -33.12 -12.30
CA GLU A 316 22.05 -33.47 -13.51
C GLU A 316 21.38 -34.84 -13.33
N PRO A 317 20.08 -35.01 -13.64
CA PRO A 317 19.45 -36.33 -13.57
C PRO A 317 19.84 -37.22 -14.75
N ASP A 318 20.10 -38.47 -14.40
CA ASP A 318 20.55 -39.59 -15.22
C ASP A 318 19.72 -39.88 -16.48
N GLU A 319 20.48 -40.42 -17.44
CA GLU A 319 20.16 -41.03 -18.71
C GLU A 319 18.83 -41.80 -18.76
N CYS A 320 18.01 -41.50 -19.77
CA CYS A 320 16.91 -42.36 -20.19
C CYS A 320 17.46 -43.41 -21.17
N GLU A 321 17.25 -44.68 -20.81
CA GLU A 321 17.57 -45.87 -21.60
C GLU A 321 16.91 -45.86 -22.99
N GLU A 322 17.69 -46.27 -23.99
CA GLU A 322 17.30 -46.46 -25.39
C GLU A 322 16.22 -47.55 -25.58
N PRO A 323 15.50 -47.50 -26.72
CA PRO A 323 15.32 -48.74 -27.46
C PRO A 323 15.69 -48.60 -28.95
N ASP A 324 16.65 -49.44 -29.33
CA ASP A 324 16.84 -50.21 -30.56
C ASP A 324 16.27 -49.73 -31.92
N GLU A 325 17.19 -49.73 -32.88
CA GLU A 325 17.03 -50.02 -34.31
C GLU A 325 16.20 -49.05 -35.17
N CYS A 326 16.89 -48.11 -35.82
CA CYS A 326 16.58 -47.69 -37.19
C CYS A 326 17.88 -47.28 -37.92
N GLU A 327 18.25 -48.08 -38.92
CA GLU A 327 19.39 -47.87 -39.81
C GLU A 327 19.25 -46.63 -40.73
N ALA A 328 20.42 -46.14 -41.15
CA ALA A 328 20.73 -45.48 -42.42
C ALA A 328 20.80 -43.94 -42.49
N SER A 329 22.06 -43.48 -42.60
CA SER A 329 22.63 -42.51 -43.55
C SER A 329 22.11 -41.06 -43.55
N ASP A 330 22.97 -40.09 -43.19
CA ASP A 330 23.93 -39.48 -44.11
C ASP A 330 24.82 -38.45 -43.38
N GLU A 331 26.07 -38.38 -43.85
CA GLU A 331 27.15 -37.46 -43.49
C GLU A 331 26.72 -35.99 -43.39
N TYR A 332 27.08 -35.33 -42.29
CA TYR A 332 27.33 -33.90 -42.28
C TYR A 332 28.51 -33.59 -41.34
N GLU A 333 29.69 -33.43 -41.92
CA GLU A 333 30.87 -32.89 -41.24
C GLU A 333 30.64 -31.42 -40.90
N ALA A 334 30.68 -31.08 -39.61
CA ALA A 334 30.79 -29.70 -39.14
C ALA A 334 32.28 -29.37 -38.91
N PRO A 335 32.78 -28.19 -39.34
CA PRO A 335 34.20 -27.87 -39.29
C PRO A 335 34.68 -27.55 -37.87
N ASP A 336 35.79 -28.19 -37.51
CA ASP A 336 36.63 -27.89 -36.36
C ASP A 336 37.12 -26.44 -36.38
N GLY A 337 36.95 -25.74 -35.26
CA GLY A 337 37.64 -24.47 -35.02
C GLY A 337 36.88 -23.50 -34.13
N TYR A 338 36.77 -23.81 -32.83
CA TYR A 338 36.57 -22.78 -31.80
C TYR A 338 37.42 -23.09 -30.57
N ASP A 339 38.54 -22.38 -30.49
CA ASP A 339 39.36 -22.24 -29.29
C ASP A 339 38.52 -21.64 -28.15
N LYS A 340 38.53 -22.31 -27.00
CA LYS A 340 38.01 -21.78 -25.73
C LYS A 340 38.99 -20.71 -25.21
N PRO A 341 38.56 -19.47 -24.95
CA PRO A 341 39.39 -18.51 -24.24
C PRO A 341 39.37 -18.77 -22.74
N ASP A 342 40.55 -18.57 -22.16
CA ASP A 342 40.93 -18.85 -20.78
C ASP A 342 40.02 -18.19 -19.71
N GLU A 343 39.95 -18.93 -18.61
CA GLU A 343 39.34 -18.64 -17.32
C GLU A 343 39.92 -17.33 -16.73
N TYR A 344 39.09 -16.29 -16.64
CA TYR A 344 39.43 -15.05 -15.94
C TYR A 344 39.01 -15.15 -14.47
N ASP A 345 40.01 -15.11 -13.58
CA ASP A 345 39.88 -14.80 -12.15
C ASP A 345 38.98 -13.58 -11.95
N ARG A 346 37.85 -13.78 -11.25
CA ARG A 346 37.04 -12.70 -10.70
C ARG A 346 37.56 -12.37 -9.30
N PRO A 347 37.80 -11.10 -8.95
CA PRO A 347 37.97 -10.71 -7.55
C PRO A 347 36.64 -10.86 -6.80
N ASP A 348 36.74 -11.26 -5.54
CA ASP A 348 35.63 -11.51 -4.62
C ASP A 348 34.77 -10.24 -4.38
N GLU A 349 33.64 -10.16 -5.09
CA GLU A 349 32.58 -9.13 -4.91
C GLU A 349 31.75 -9.35 -3.62
N LEU A 350 32.15 -10.28 -2.74
CA LEU A 350 31.45 -10.61 -1.50
C LEU A 350 31.85 -9.71 -0.33
N ASP A 351 33.08 -9.20 -0.30
CA ASP A 351 33.56 -8.35 0.80
C ASP A 351 32.90 -6.95 0.82
N GLU A 352 32.45 -6.42 -0.33
CA GLU A 352 31.79 -5.10 -0.42
C GLU A 352 30.33 -5.11 0.08
N LEU A 353 29.69 -6.28 0.18
CA LEU A 353 28.31 -6.40 0.68
C LEU A 353 28.25 -6.52 2.20
N GLU A 354 29.23 -7.18 2.83
CA GLU A 354 29.34 -7.26 4.29
C GLU A 354 29.64 -5.90 4.93
N GLU A 355 30.46 -5.05 4.31
CA GLU A 355 30.70 -3.69 4.78
C GLU A 355 29.43 -2.83 4.74
N TYR A 356 28.55 -3.03 3.74
CA TYR A 356 27.31 -2.27 3.60
C TYR A 356 26.24 -2.68 4.63
N GLU A 357 26.17 -3.97 5.00
CA GLU A 357 25.25 -4.46 6.03
C GLU A 357 25.67 -4.01 7.44
N GLN A 358 26.98 -3.98 7.73
CA GLN A 358 27.49 -3.43 8.99
C GLN A 358 27.17 -1.94 9.14
N GLU A 359 27.40 -1.11 8.11
CA GLU A 359 27.07 0.32 8.15
C GLU A 359 25.57 0.58 8.38
N TRP A 360 24.69 -0.31 7.90
CA TRP A 360 23.25 -0.15 8.02
C TRP A 360 22.72 -0.55 9.39
N GLN A 361 23.26 -1.63 9.97
CA GLN A 361 22.92 -2.07 11.32
C GLN A 361 23.41 -1.06 12.37
N GLU A 362 24.63 -0.54 12.20
CA GLU A 362 25.16 0.55 13.03
C GLU A 362 24.29 1.81 12.95
N TRP A 363 23.72 2.12 11.78
CA TRP A 363 22.82 3.27 11.62
C TRP A 363 21.46 3.08 12.32
N GLU A 364 20.85 1.90 12.29
CA GLU A 364 19.61 1.63 13.04
C GLU A 364 19.84 1.65 14.55
N ASP A 365 20.94 1.03 15.00
CA ASP A 365 21.33 1.01 16.40
C ASP A 365 21.67 2.42 16.91
N ASP A 366 22.37 3.25 16.12
CA ASP A 366 22.63 4.66 16.43
C ASP A 366 21.34 5.48 16.49
N LEU A 367 20.39 5.24 15.58
CA LEU A 367 19.12 5.96 15.59
C LEU A 367 18.26 5.55 16.80
N GLU A 368 18.24 4.29 17.16
CA GLU A 368 17.55 3.79 18.36
C GLU A 368 18.23 4.29 19.64
N ALA A 369 19.56 4.32 19.68
CA ALA A 369 20.37 4.86 20.77
C ALA A 369 20.22 6.39 20.92
N GLU A 370 20.23 7.16 19.84
CA GLU A 370 20.06 8.63 19.87
C GLU A 370 18.62 9.01 20.24
N THR A 371 17.63 8.20 19.81
CA THR A 371 16.23 8.36 20.23
C THR A 371 16.03 7.95 21.70
N ALA A 372 16.79 6.96 22.19
CA ALA A 372 16.84 6.59 23.59
C ALA A 372 17.58 7.64 24.44
N GLU A 373 18.69 8.23 24.00
CA GLU A 373 19.38 9.30 24.73
C GLU A 373 18.58 10.60 24.79
N LEU A 374 17.87 10.96 23.71
CA LEU A 374 17.03 12.17 23.68
C LEU A 374 15.67 11.98 24.40
N GLY A 375 15.26 10.73 24.66
CA GLY A 375 13.93 10.39 25.18
C GLY A 375 13.88 9.66 26.53
N ALA A 376 14.81 8.77 26.83
CA ALA A 376 14.71 7.85 27.97
C ALA A 376 15.03 8.55 29.32
N ASP A 377 16.08 9.37 29.37
CA ASP A 377 16.47 10.08 30.60
C ASP A 377 15.47 11.15 31.05
N ARG A 378 14.49 11.50 30.19
CA ARG A 378 13.47 12.52 30.49
C ARG A 378 12.05 11.97 30.63
N LEU A 379 11.79 10.74 30.22
CA LEU A 379 10.46 10.13 30.36
C LEU A 379 10.22 9.55 31.76
N ASP A 380 11.27 9.13 32.48
CA ASP A 380 11.13 8.56 33.83
C ASP A 380 10.67 9.62 34.87
N GLU A 381 11.07 10.89 34.70
CA GLU A 381 10.56 12.01 35.53
C GLU A 381 9.10 12.41 35.22
N THR A 382 8.48 11.90 34.16
CA THR A 382 7.13 12.33 33.75
C THR A 382 6.00 11.47 34.31
N SER A 383 6.30 10.29 34.88
CA SER A 383 5.28 9.37 35.40
C SER A 383 4.45 9.99 36.53
N ASP A 384 5.09 10.78 37.41
CA ASP A 384 4.44 11.40 38.57
C ASP A 384 3.45 12.53 38.21
N ASP A 385 3.48 13.04 36.98
CA ASP A 385 2.63 14.15 36.53
C ASP A 385 1.45 13.69 35.64
N LEU A 386 1.36 12.40 35.33
CA LEU A 386 0.29 11.88 34.47
C LEU A 386 -1.09 12.01 35.13
N PRO A 387 -2.18 12.18 34.35
CA PRO A 387 -3.52 12.23 34.90
C PRO A 387 -3.85 10.92 35.64
N ALA A 388 -4.40 11.03 36.85
CA ALA A 388 -4.83 9.86 37.61
C ALA A 388 -6.11 9.24 37.00
N GLY A 389 -6.15 7.91 36.94
CA GLY A 389 -7.32 7.13 36.54
C GLY A 389 -8.41 7.07 37.63
N PRO A 390 -9.50 6.31 37.40
CA PRO A 390 -9.65 5.32 36.32
C PRO A 390 -10.15 5.93 34.99
N PHE A 391 -9.72 5.35 33.87
CA PHE A 391 -10.16 5.72 32.51
C PHE A 391 -11.15 4.72 31.93
N GLY A 392 -11.83 5.13 30.87
CA GLY A 392 -12.82 4.31 30.19
C GLY A 392 -12.22 3.21 29.32
N THR A 393 -13.11 2.46 28.70
CA THR A 393 -12.78 1.39 27.75
C THR A 393 -13.38 1.73 26.39
N LEU A 394 -12.53 1.89 25.37
CA LEU A 394 -12.97 1.94 23.98
C LEU A 394 -13.50 0.57 23.57
N ARG A 395 -14.67 0.55 22.93
CA ARG A 395 -15.32 -0.68 22.47
C ARG A 395 -15.73 -0.54 21.02
N LEU A 396 -15.58 -1.63 20.27
CA LEU A 396 -16.18 -1.82 18.95
C LEU A 396 -17.19 -2.96 19.03
N ASP A 397 -18.46 -2.62 18.85
CA ASP A 397 -19.55 -3.57 18.72
C ASP A 397 -19.63 -4.08 17.29
N ARG A 398 -19.49 -5.39 17.11
CA ARG A 398 -19.60 -6.05 15.81
C ARG A 398 -20.94 -6.79 15.75
N PRO A 399 -21.86 -6.42 14.84
CA PRO A 399 -23.08 -7.19 14.66
C PRO A 399 -22.76 -8.66 14.38
N GLY A 400 -23.21 -9.57 15.26
CA GLY A 400 -23.03 -11.01 15.11
C GLY A 400 -21.60 -11.54 15.34
N GLY A 401 -20.71 -10.79 16.00
CA GLY A 401 -19.36 -11.27 16.33
C GLY A 401 -18.90 -10.85 17.71
N SER A 402 -17.74 -11.38 18.14
CA SER A 402 -17.09 -10.89 19.36
C SER A 402 -16.69 -9.42 19.18
N GLY A 403 -17.12 -8.60 20.15
CA GLY A 403 -16.70 -7.22 20.25
C GLY A 403 -15.19 -7.13 20.46
N TRP A 404 -14.63 -5.93 20.26
CA TRP A 404 -13.25 -5.63 20.63
C TRP A 404 -13.26 -4.52 21.68
N SER A 405 -12.28 -4.54 22.58
CA SER A 405 -12.14 -3.51 23.61
C SER A 405 -10.69 -3.15 23.89
N TYR A 406 -10.48 -1.91 24.31
CA TYR A 406 -9.18 -1.37 24.71
C TYR A 406 -9.35 -0.44 25.92
N SER A 407 -8.62 -0.70 27.00
CA SER A 407 -8.63 0.14 28.21
C SER A 407 -7.61 1.25 28.08
N PHE A 408 -8.04 2.50 28.27
CA PHE A 408 -7.13 3.64 28.14
C PHE A 408 -6.15 3.74 29.30
N THR A 409 -4.96 4.24 28.99
CA THR A 409 -3.87 4.52 29.94
C THR A 409 -3.75 6.02 30.22
N PRO A 410 -2.99 6.43 31.26
CA PRO A 410 -2.67 7.85 31.45
C PRO A 410 -1.95 8.49 30.25
N GLU A 411 -1.10 7.73 29.55
CA GLU A 411 -0.42 8.20 28.34
C GLU A 411 -1.41 8.49 27.20
N ASP A 412 -2.46 7.67 27.04
CA ASP A 412 -3.48 7.90 26.02
C ASP A 412 -4.16 9.26 26.23
N VAL A 413 -4.37 9.65 27.50
CA VAL A 413 -4.92 10.96 27.86
C VAL A 413 -3.94 12.08 27.58
N LEU A 414 -2.68 11.91 27.97
CA LEU A 414 -1.62 12.89 27.71
C LEU A 414 -1.51 13.20 26.21
N TRP A 415 -1.38 12.17 25.38
CA TRP A 415 -1.19 12.34 23.94
C TRP A 415 -2.45 12.80 23.21
N THR A 416 -3.64 12.46 23.73
CA THR A 416 -4.90 13.03 23.22
C THR A 416 -5.00 14.53 23.54
N ALA A 417 -4.57 14.98 24.72
CA ALA A 417 -4.55 16.41 25.04
C ALA A 417 -3.55 17.17 24.16
N LYS A 418 -2.36 16.59 23.90
CA LYS A 418 -1.37 17.16 22.98
C LYS A 418 -1.90 17.25 21.54
N LEU A 419 -2.60 16.22 21.08
CA LEU A 419 -3.31 16.23 19.79
C LEU A 419 -4.28 17.42 19.71
N VAL A 420 -5.12 17.60 20.73
CA VAL A 420 -6.10 18.68 20.76
C VAL A 420 -5.42 20.05 20.80
N ALA A 421 -4.37 20.21 21.61
CA ALA A 421 -3.62 21.46 21.74
C ALA A 421 -2.97 21.88 20.41
N LEU A 422 -2.35 20.94 19.69
CA LEU A 422 -1.59 21.22 18.48
C LEU A 422 -2.43 21.22 17.19
N GLU A 423 -3.24 20.19 16.95
CA GLU A 423 -3.95 20.00 15.68
C GLU A 423 -5.35 20.63 15.69
N ALA A 424 -6.02 20.64 16.85
CA ALA A 424 -7.43 21.02 16.96
C ALA A 424 -7.62 22.47 17.47
N GLY A 425 -6.54 23.12 17.90
CA GLY A 425 -6.54 24.49 18.42
C GLY A 425 -6.98 24.61 19.88
N GLY A 426 -7.02 23.51 20.62
CA GLY A 426 -7.10 23.50 22.09
C GLY A 426 -8.47 23.75 22.71
N ALA A 427 -9.44 24.30 21.98
CA ALA A 427 -10.75 24.67 22.51
C ALA A 427 -11.62 23.46 22.93
N ASP A 428 -12.50 23.67 23.91
CA ASP A 428 -13.56 22.72 24.24
C ASP A 428 -14.79 23.01 23.36
N ASP A 429 -14.81 22.45 22.15
CA ASP A 429 -15.88 22.66 21.18
C ASP A 429 -16.25 21.37 20.40
N THR A 430 -17.33 21.44 19.63
CA THR A 430 -17.82 20.31 18.83
C THR A 430 -16.85 19.89 17.73
N LYS A 431 -16.01 20.81 17.24
CA LYS A 431 -15.01 20.55 16.21
C LYS A 431 -13.89 19.66 16.77
N ASN A 432 -13.39 19.96 17.96
CA ASN A 432 -12.34 19.19 18.62
C ASN A 432 -12.88 17.85 19.13
N ALA A 433 -14.12 17.83 19.62
CA ALA A 433 -14.80 16.58 19.93
C ALA A 433 -14.89 15.66 18.70
N ALA A 434 -15.21 16.20 17.52
CA ALA A 434 -15.30 15.42 16.29
C ALA A 434 -13.94 14.87 15.86
N VAL A 435 -12.86 15.64 15.99
CA VAL A 435 -11.49 15.17 15.71
C VAL A 435 -11.12 13.99 16.63
N ILE A 436 -11.35 14.10 17.93
CA ILE A 436 -11.08 13.02 18.89
C ILE A 436 -11.90 11.77 18.53
N TRP A 437 -13.20 11.92 18.27
CA TRP A 437 -14.04 10.79 17.88
C TRP A 437 -13.61 10.14 16.55
N ALA A 438 -13.11 10.92 15.59
CA ALA A 438 -12.55 10.37 14.35
C ALA A 438 -11.31 9.50 14.62
N MET A 439 -10.45 9.90 15.56
CA MET A 439 -9.28 9.12 15.98
C MET A 439 -9.67 7.84 16.71
N LEU A 440 -10.63 7.93 17.64
CA LEU A 440 -11.19 6.77 18.34
C LEU A 440 -11.80 5.77 17.35
N ASN A 441 -12.57 6.27 16.37
CA ASN A 441 -13.14 5.46 15.30
C ASN A 441 -12.06 4.78 14.46
N ARG A 442 -11.03 5.53 14.03
CA ARG A 442 -9.92 4.99 13.24
C ARG A 442 -9.20 3.87 13.98
N TYR A 443 -8.88 4.08 15.25
CA TYR A 443 -8.22 3.08 16.07
C TYR A 443 -9.06 1.81 16.22
N ALA A 444 -10.30 1.96 16.69
CA ALA A 444 -11.20 0.84 16.91
C ALA A 444 -11.57 0.08 15.63
N LEU A 445 -11.72 0.76 14.49
CA LEU A 445 -12.17 0.14 13.24
C LEU A 445 -11.04 -0.41 12.38
N ILE A 446 -9.85 0.21 12.44
CA ILE A 446 -8.79 0.01 11.45
C ILE A 446 -7.46 -0.34 12.14
N THR A 447 -6.92 0.57 12.94
CA THR A 447 -5.48 0.51 13.28
C THR A 447 -5.13 -0.34 14.50
N HIS A 448 -6.08 -0.72 15.37
CA HIS A 448 -5.80 -1.62 16.51
C HIS A 448 -5.26 -3.01 16.13
N ARG A 449 -5.34 -3.38 14.84
CA ARG A 449 -4.84 -4.66 14.31
C ARG A 449 -3.40 -4.54 13.80
N SER A 450 -2.90 -3.32 13.63
CA SER A 450 -1.54 -3.08 13.18
C SER A 450 -0.58 -3.32 14.33
N LYS A 451 0.44 -4.15 14.10
CA LYS A 451 1.53 -4.38 15.06
C LYS A 451 2.31 -3.11 15.37
N ARG A 452 2.28 -2.13 14.46
CA ARG A 452 2.92 -0.82 14.64
C ARG A 452 2.20 0.06 15.65
N TYR A 453 0.91 -0.18 15.87
CA TYR A 453 0.05 0.63 16.73
C TYR A 453 -0.62 -0.20 17.83
N PRO A 454 0.17 -0.87 18.69
CA PRO A 454 -0.38 -1.74 19.73
C PRO A 454 -1.18 -0.97 20.78
N THR A 455 -1.00 0.35 20.87
CA THR A 455 -1.68 1.23 21.83
C THR A 455 -2.30 2.42 21.12
N PHE A 456 -3.28 3.06 21.75
CA PHE A 456 -3.89 4.27 21.21
C PHE A 456 -2.87 5.43 21.16
N THR A 457 -1.98 5.49 22.14
CA THR A 457 -0.82 6.40 22.19
C THR A 457 0.08 6.26 20.96
N SER A 458 0.56 5.05 20.64
CA SER A 458 1.45 4.86 19.48
C SER A 458 0.74 5.18 18.17
N PHE A 459 -0.56 4.88 18.07
CA PHE A 459 -1.40 5.32 16.95
C PHE A 459 -1.46 6.85 16.82
N ILE A 460 -1.83 7.58 17.88
CA ILE A 460 -1.98 9.05 17.81
C ILE A 460 -0.65 9.72 17.43
N ARG A 461 0.46 9.30 18.05
CA ARG A 461 1.78 9.87 17.78
C ARG A 461 2.22 9.67 16.33
N ALA A 462 1.88 8.52 15.75
CA ALA A 462 2.19 8.24 14.37
C ALA A 462 1.22 8.92 13.38
N TYR A 463 -0.04 9.12 13.76
CA TYR A 463 -1.04 9.71 12.86
C TYR A 463 -0.91 11.23 12.73
N ALA A 464 -0.71 11.94 13.85
CA ALA A 464 -0.72 13.40 13.86
C ALA A 464 0.66 13.98 13.53
N THR A 465 0.76 14.72 12.43
CA THR A 465 2.03 15.29 11.97
C THR A 465 2.69 16.22 12.98
N THR A 466 1.91 16.93 13.82
CA THR A 466 2.48 17.77 14.88
C THR A 466 2.97 16.96 16.09
N LEU A 467 2.63 15.69 16.20
CA LEU A 467 3.08 14.78 17.29
C LEU A 467 4.21 13.86 16.86
N GLN A 468 4.58 13.88 15.58
CA GLN A 468 5.73 13.16 15.06
C GLN A 468 7.02 13.94 15.41
N PRO A 469 8.04 13.29 16.00
CA PRO A 469 9.31 13.95 16.29
C PRO A 469 10.06 14.30 15.00
N VAL A 470 9.86 13.49 13.96
CA VAL A 470 10.41 13.70 12.62
C VAL A 470 9.26 13.55 11.63
N LEU A 471 9.10 14.51 10.73
CA LEU A 471 8.12 14.37 9.66
C LEU A 471 8.53 13.16 8.79
N PRO A 472 7.66 12.18 8.52
CA PRO A 472 8.04 11.01 7.74
C PRO A 472 8.05 11.29 6.24
N ASN A 473 7.34 12.33 5.79
CA ASN A 473 7.20 12.68 4.37
C ASN A 473 8.06 13.91 4.01
N LYS A 474 8.89 13.77 2.96
CA LYS A 474 9.76 14.83 2.44
C LYS A 474 9.03 16.10 2.02
N GLY A 475 7.80 16.00 1.52
CA GLY A 475 6.98 17.14 1.12
C GLY A 475 6.51 17.97 2.31
N ALA A 476 6.13 17.31 3.40
CA ALA A 476 5.82 17.98 4.66
C ALA A 476 7.05 18.71 5.22
N ALA A 477 8.22 18.04 5.25
CA ALA A 477 9.45 18.68 5.69
C ALA A 477 9.88 19.83 4.77
N ALA A 478 9.77 19.68 3.45
CA ALA A 478 10.08 20.74 2.49
C ALA A 478 9.21 21.99 2.69
N ALA A 479 7.95 21.82 3.09
CA ALA A 479 7.06 22.95 3.39
C ALA A 479 7.53 23.75 4.61
N HIS A 480 8.29 23.15 5.52
CA HIS A 480 8.69 23.74 6.80
C HIS A 480 10.20 23.98 6.95
N MET A 481 11.07 23.37 6.13
CA MET A 481 12.53 23.39 6.28
C MET A 481 13.17 24.79 6.22
N HIS A 482 12.43 25.78 5.74
CA HIS A 482 12.85 27.19 5.67
C HIS A 482 12.30 28.04 6.83
N GLU A 483 11.43 27.49 7.68
CA GLU A 483 10.99 28.17 8.89
C GLU A 483 12.16 28.29 9.88
N ARG A 484 12.27 29.45 10.53
CA ARG A 484 13.31 29.71 11.54
C ARG A 484 13.26 28.72 12.70
N ASP A 485 12.08 28.22 13.02
CA ASP A 485 11.82 27.25 14.10
C ASP A 485 11.90 25.80 13.60
N PHE A 486 12.43 25.50 12.40
CA PHE A 486 12.61 24.11 11.97
C PHE A 486 13.87 23.51 12.58
N HIS A 487 13.70 22.44 13.35
CA HIS A 487 14.78 21.65 13.95
C HIS A 487 15.07 20.44 13.07
N ARG A 488 16.30 20.33 12.59
CA ARG A 488 16.77 19.18 11.81
C ARG A 488 17.13 18.04 12.77
N THR A 489 16.72 16.83 12.44
CA THR A 489 16.87 15.63 13.29
C THR A 489 17.65 14.54 12.55
N GLY A 490 18.80 14.92 11.99
CA GLY A 490 19.71 14.01 11.29
C GLY A 490 19.34 13.72 9.82
N GLY A 491 20.35 13.70 8.96
CA GLY A 491 20.26 13.28 7.56
C GLY A 491 19.33 14.10 6.65
N THR A 492 19.07 13.54 5.48
CA THR A 492 18.12 14.04 4.48
C THR A 492 17.18 12.90 4.06
N TYR A 493 16.02 13.21 3.49
CA TYR A 493 15.23 12.16 2.85
C TYR A 493 15.98 11.64 1.64
N GLU A 494 15.92 10.33 1.45
CA GLU A 494 16.69 9.64 0.43
C GLU A 494 16.49 10.26 -0.96
N GLY A 495 17.61 10.54 -1.66
CA GLY A 495 17.60 11.14 -2.99
C GLY A 495 17.16 12.60 -3.03
N THR A 496 17.17 13.31 -1.90
CA THR A 496 16.82 14.73 -1.82
C THR A 496 17.84 15.52 -0.99
N THR A 497 17.79 16.85 -1.08
CA THR A 497 18.51 17.75 -0.17
C THR A 497 17.62 18.23 0.99
N ILE A 498 16.43 17.64 1.15
CA ILE A 498 15.46 18.06 2.17
C ILE A 498 15.88 17.44 3.49
N PRO A 499 16.19 18.25 4.53
CA PRO A 499 16.57 17.71 5.82
C PRO A 499 15.38 17.04 6.51
N LYS A 500 15.62 15.93 7.20
CA LYS A 500 14.62 15.39 8.13
C LYS A 500 14.54 16.31 9.34
N GLY A 501 13.33 16.50 9.87
CA GLY A 501 13.12 17.39 11.01
C GLY A 501 11.67 17.69 11.29
N GLN A 502 11.47 18.60 12.24
CA GLN A 502 10.17 19.05 12.70
C GLN A 502 10.27 20.48 13.24
N LEU A 503 9.15 21.17 13.33
CA LEU A 503 9.09 22.49 13.95
C LEU A 503 9.29 22.41 15.47
N GLY A 504 10.16 23.27 15.99
CA GLY A 504 10.57 23.33 17.39
C GLY A 504 9.42 23.58 18.33
N ARG A 505 8.43 24.39 17.92
CA ARG A 505 7.19 24.56 18.68
C ARG A 505 6.43 23.25 18.88
N HIS A 506 6.41 22.37 17.88
CA HIS A 506 5.78 21.07 18.00
C HIS A 506 6.59 20.17 18.93
N LEU A 507 7.92 20.14 18.78
CA LEU A 507 8.82 19.37 19.66
C LEU A 507 8.72 19.82 21.12
N ARG A 508 8.62 21.13 21.38
CA ARG A 508 8.43 21.67 22.74
C ARG A 508 7.12 21.17 23.35
N THR A 509 6.00 21.25 22.64
CA THR A 509 4.72 20.73 23.13
C THR A 509 4.69 19.21 23.24
N GLN A 510 5.40 18.47 22.39
CA GLN A 510 5.59 17.03 22.54
C GLN A 510 6.34 16.69 23.84
N ALA A 511 7.27 17.53 24.27
CA ALA A 511 8.03 17.37 25.51
C ALA A 511 7.34 17.95 26.76
N GLU A 512 6.25 18.72 26.62
CA GLU A 512 5.53 19.29 27.76
C GLU A 512 4.94 18.19 28.65
N PRO A 513 5.14 18.25 29.98
CA PRO A 513 4.46 17.37 30.92
C PRO A 513 2.97 17.75 31.01
N TRP A 514 2.15 16.84 31.55
CA TRP A 514 0.69 17.02 31.59
C TRP A 514 0.24 18.34 32.21
N ARG A 515 0.82 18.76 33.33
CA ARG A 515 0.47 20.02 34.03
C ARG A 515 0.66 21.26 33.16
N ASP A 516 1.61 21.20 32.22
CA ASP A 516 2.04 22.32 31.39
C ASP A 516 1.34 22.39 30.04
N ILE A 517 0.57 21.36 29.65
CA ILE A 517 -0.23 21.40 28.43
C ILE A 517 -1.23 22.56 28.51
N ARG A 518 -1.17 23.43 27.49
CA ARG A 518 -2.10 24.55 27.30
C ARG A 518 -2.82 24.46 25.95
N PRO A 519 -4.06 24.98 25.87
CA PRO A 519 -4.88 25.48 26.97
C PRO A 519 -5.43 24.34 27.85
N ASP A 520 -5.87 24.65 29.08
CA ASP A 520 -6.43 23.62 29.99
C ASP A 520 -7.66 22.91 29.42
N SER A 521 -8.42 23.59 28.55
CA SER A 521 -9.54 22.98 27.82
C SER A 521 -9.16 21.77 26.97
N ALA A 522 -7.89 21.67 26.51
CA ALA A 522 -7.40 20.51 25.78
C ALA A 522 -7.30 19.27 26.69
N LYS A 523 -6.91 19.47 27.95
CA LYS A 523 -6.88 18.41 28.98
C LYS A 523 -8.29 17.98 29.35
N ASP A 524 -9.19 18.94 29.56
CA ASP A 524 -10.57 18.66 29.96
C ASP A 524 -11.34 17.86 28.93
N ILE A 525 -11.22 18.20 27.64
CA ILE A 525 -11.89 17.47 26.57
C ILE A 525 -11.28 16.08 26.34
N ALA A 526 -9.95 15.94 26.46
CA ALA A 526 -9.28 14.63 26.39
C ALA A 526 -9.73 13.71 27.53
N LEU A 527 -9.76 14.22 28.77
CA LEU A 527 -10.27 13.50 29.93
C LEU A 527 -11.72 13.08 29.73
N ARG A 528 -12.61 13.98 29.30
CA ARG A 528 -14.01 13.63 29.03
C ARG A 528 -14.13 12.58 27.93
N ALA A 529 -13.33 12.66 26.88
CA ALA A 529 -13.36 11.66 25.80
C ALA A 529 -13.01 10.27 26.30
N LEU A 530 -11.87 10.15 26.99
CA LEU A 530 -11.29 8.87 27.39
C LEU A 530 -11.93 8.30 28.65
N THR A 531 -12.77 9.08 29.36
CA THR A 531 -13.65 8.59 30.44
C THR A 531 -15.08 8.30 29.98
N GLY A 532 -15.40 8.48 28.69
CA GLY A 532 -16.73 8.22 28.13
C GLY A 532 -17.77 9.31 28.42
N ARG A 533 -17.33 10.49 28.87
CA ARG A 533 -18.19 11.65 29.18
C ARG A 533 -18.35 12.63 28.00
N LEU A 534 -17.56 12.49 26.94
CA LEU A 534 -17.67 13.32 25.73
C LEU A 534 -18.61 12.64 24.71
N PRO A 535 -19.78 13.21 24.41
CA PRO A 535 -20.68 12.64 23.40
C PRO A 535 -20.06 12.72 21.99
N ASN A 536 -20.41 11.77 21.12
CA ASN A 536 -20.09 11.86 19.70
C ASN A 536 -20.94 12.97 19.06
N PRO A 537 -20.33 14.00 18.43
CA PRO A 537 -21.04 15.19 17.96
C PRO A 537 -21.83 14.96 16.64
N GLY A 538 -22.24 13.73 16.37
CA GLY A 538 -23.01 13.36 15.18
C GLY A 538 -22.17 12.91 13.98
N ILE A 539 -20.86 12.69 14.14
CA ILE A 539 -20.01 12.17 13.05
C ILE A 539 -20.12 10.65 12.86
N GLY A 540 -20.85 9.96 13.75
CA GLY A 540 -21.05 8.51 13.70
C GLY A 540 -19.71 7.77 13.72
N ASN A 541 -19.50 6.91 12.72
CA ASN A 541 -18.27 6.10 12.57
C ASN A 541 -17.24 6.74 11.63
N ALA A 542 -17.35 8.04 11.32
CA ALA A 542 -16.34 8.72 10.50
C ALA A 542 -14.96 8.55 11.15
N SER A 543 -14.00 8.02 10.40
CA SER A 543 -12.69 7.58 10.90
C SER A 543 -11.54 8.37 10.27
N GLU A 544 -11.88 9.39 9.50
CA GLU A 544 -10.96 10.23 8.75
C GLU A 544 -11.51 11.64 8.73
N PHE A 545 -10.61 12.62 8.69
CA PHE A 545 -10.98 14.01 8.48
C PHE A 545 -9.90 14.74 7.69
N ALA A 546 -10.31 15.76 6.94
CA ALA A 546 -9.37 16.59 6.19
C ALA A 546 -9.93 18.00 5.99
N SER A 547 -9.02 18.98 5.89
CA SER A 547 -9.39 20.33 5.47
C SER A 547 -9.45 20.41 3.94
N THR A 548 -10.49 19.83 3.34
CA THR A 548 -10.68 19.83 1.88
C THR A 548 -10.76 21.24 1.27
N ARG A 549 -11.08 22.24 2.09
CA ARG A 549 -10.96 23.67 1.77
C ARG A 549 -9.52 24.07 1.42
N ILE A 550 -8.56 23.67 2.25
CA ILE A 550 -7.12 23.93 2.00
C ILE A 550 -6.63 23.15 0.79
N PHE A 551 -7.10 21.90 0.62
CA PHE A 551 -6.74 21.07 -0.53
C PHE A 551 -7.25 21.70 -1.83
N TRP A 552 -8.48 22.21 -1.84
CA TRP A 552 -9.04 22.94 -2.96
C TRP A 552 -8.20 24.19 -3.29
N GLN A 553 -7.83 24.98 -2.28
CA GLN A 553 -6.99 26.18 -2.44
C GLN A 553 -5.63 25.86 -3.06
N ARG A 554 -4.97 24.79 -2.58
CA ARG A 554 -3.69 24.30 -3.11
C ARG A 554 -3.84 23.85 -4.55
N ARG A 555 -4.85 23.03 -4.87
CA ARG A 555 -5.13 22.55 -6.24
C ARG A 555 -5.30 23.69 -7.23
N HIS A 556 -6.05 24.72 -6.85
CA HIS A 556 -6.33 25.87 -7.71
C HIS A 556 -5.28 26.99 -7.58
N ARG A 557 -4.19 26.76 -6.85
CA ARG A 557 -3.10 27.71 -6.59
C ARG A 557 -3.62 29.10 -6.19
N THR A 558 -4.63 29.13 -5.34
CA THR A 558 -5.36 30.35 -4.97
C THR A 558 -5.51 30.44 -3.46
N ARG A 559 -5.51 31.67 -2.94
CA ARG A 559 -5.89 31.95 -1.55
C ARG A 559 -7.37 32.30 -1.40
N LYS A 560 -8.13 32.35 -2.51
CA LYS A 560 -9.57 32.60 -2.47
C LYS A 560 -10.27 31.45 -1.74
N GLU A 561 -11.26 31.77 -0.93
CA GLU A 561 -12.12 30.76 -0.35
C GLU A 561 -12.99 30.15 -1.45
N PRO A 562 -13.13 28.81 -1.51
CA PRO A 562 -14.12 28.19 -2.41
C PRO A 562 -15.52 28.69 -2.05
N THR A 563 -16.41 28.77 -3.04
CA THR A 563 -17.83 28.93 -2.72
C THR A 563 -18.31 27.70 -1.94
N PRO A 564 -19.42 27.78 -1.18
CA PRO A 564 -19.97 26.61 -0.51
C PRO A 564 -20.18 25.42 -1.46
N GLN A 565 -20.59 25.66 -2.71
CA GLN A 565 -20.80 24.61 -3.69
C GLN A 565 -19.47 24.02 -4.19
N ASP A 566 -18.49 24.86 -4.57
CA ASP A 566 -17.18 24.38 -5.03
C ASP A 566 -16.51 23.48 -3.98
N TRP A 567 -16.62 23.86 -2.70
CA TRP A 567 -16.07 23.07 -1.60
C TRP A 567 -16.79 21.72 -1.44
N ARG A 568 -18.13 21.67 -1.56
CA ARG A 568 -18.90 20.42 -1.48
C ARG A 568 -18.55 19.49 -2.64
N ASP A 569 -18.58 19.99 -3.87
CA ASP A 569 -18.25 19.21 -5.06
C ASP A 569 -16.84 18.63 -4.96
N TYR A 570 -15.88 19.45 -4.51
CA TYR A 570 -14.52 18.99 -4.26
C TYR A 570 -14.43 17.96 -3.15
N THR A 571 -15.15 18.14 -2.04
CA THR A 571 -15.15 17.22 -0.90
C THR A 571 -15.75 15.86 -1.27
N GLU A 572 -16.81 15.83 -2.05
CA GLU A 572 -17.41 14.59 -2.58
C GLU A 572 -16.48 13.90 -3.58
N ALA A 573 -15.86 14.65 -4.49
CA ALA A 573 -14.87 14.12 -5.42
C ALA A 573 -13.66 13.53 -4.67
N TYR A 574 -13.15 14.25 -3.67
CA TYR A 574 -12.08 13.79 -2.79
C TYR A 574 -12.47 12.48 -2.07
N ALA A 575 -13.66 12.43 -1.46
CA ALA A 575 -14.15 11.22 -0.79
C ALA A 575 -14.19 10.02 -1.75
N ARG A 576 -14.79 10.21 -2.94
CA ARG A 576 -14.93 9.16 -3.95
C ARG A 576 -13.58 8.63 -4.45
N ARG A 577 -12.60 9.52 -4.69
CA ARG A 577 -11.25 9.13 -5.10
C ARG A 577 -10.56 8.26 -4.05
N ARG A 578 -10.77 8.55 -2.77
CA ARG A 578 -10.18 7.80 -1.64
C ARG A 578 -10.98 6.56 -1.20
N ASP A 579 -11.98 6.12 -1.96
CA ASP A 579 -12.96 5.11 -1.53
C ASP A 579 -13.50 5.38 -0.11
N MET A 580 -13.78 6.64 0.15
CA MET A 580 -14.41 7.13 1.36
C MET A 580 -15.79 7.73 1.05
N ARG A 581 -16.63 7.85 2.07
CA ARG A 581 -17.91 8.55 1.96
C ARG A 581 -17.87 9.78 2.86
N TRP A 582 -17.95 10.97 2.27
CA TRP A 582 -18.18 12.18 3.07
C TRP A 582 -19.50 12.04 3.81
N ILE A 583 -19.53 12.36 5.10
CA ILE A 583 -20.75 12.17 5.91
C ILE A 583 -21.84 13.23 5.65
N GLY A 584 -21.57 14.18 4.75
CA GLY A 584 -22.44 15.34 4.50
C GLY A 584 -22.34 16.36 5.63
N ASP A 585 -23.11 17.45 5.55
CA ASP A 585 -23.12 18.47 6.59
C ASP A 585 -23.75 17.96 7.90
N VAL A 586 -23.15 18.30 9.05
CA VAL A 586 -23.65 17.94 10.38
C VAL A 586 -24.02 19.23 11.12
N PRO A 587 -25.27 19.39 11.60
CA PRO A 587 -25.69 20.60 12.33
C PRO A 587 -24.78 20.91 13.52
N GLY A 588 -24.32 22.17 13.61
CA GLY A 588 -23.43 22.62 14.70
C GLY A 588 -21.96 22.22 14.55
N LEU A 589 -21.56 21.58 13.45
CA LEU A 589 -20.17 21.22 13.15
C LEU A 589 -19.66 22.01 11.94
N PRO A 590 -18.58 22.81 12.06
CA PRO A 590 -18.06 23.62 10.97
C PRO A 590 -17.24 22.77 9.98
N GLN A 591 -17.92 21.99 9.13
CA GLN A 591 -17.25 21.01 8.27
C GLN A 591 -16.34 21.60 7.18
N ARG A 592 -16.47 22.90 6.88
CA ARG A 592 -15.50 23.60 6.02
C ARG A 592 -14.11 23.72 6.64
N ALA A 593 -14.00 23.68 7.97
CA ALA A 593 -12.72 23.60 8.65
C ALA A 593 -12.13 22.19 8.51
N ASN A 594 -12.94 21.17 8.85
CA ASN A 594 -12.62 19.75 8.71
C ASN A 594 -13.84 18.99 8.19
N ALA A 595 -13.73 18.43 6.98
CA ALA A 595 -14.71 17.50 6.45
C ALA A 595 -14.42 16.11 7.03
N PHE A 596 -15.46 15.34 7.35
CA PHE A 596 -15.33 14.02 7.98
C PHE A 596 -15.78 12.90 7.03
N PHE A 597 -15.03 11.81 7.02
CA PHE A 597 -15.23 10.73 6.06
C PHE A 597 -15.37 9.37 6.72
N LEU A 598 -16.28 8.57 6.18
CA LEU A 598 -16.49 7.19 6.55
C LEU A 598 -15.67 6.28 5.62
N HIS A 599 -14.60 5.73 6.17
CA HIS A 599 -13.78 4.73 5.49
C HIS A 599 -14.60 3.47 5.19
N ARG A 600 -14.27 2.76 4.11
CA ARG A 600 -15.00 1.56 3.65
C ARG A 600 -15.22 0.52 4.75
N VAL A 601 -14.24 0.35 5.66
CA VAL A 601 -14.33 -0.59 6.78
C VAL A 601 -15.38 -0.17 7.79
N GLY A 602 -15.56 1.15 8.02
CA GLY A 602 -16.57 1.69 8.93
C GLY A 602 -18.00 1.58 8.40
N ARG A 603 -18.19 1.53 7.07
CA ARG A 603 -19.51 1.52 6.42
C ARG A 603 -20.39 0.32 6.79
N LYS A 604 -19.77 -0.82 7.13
CA LYS A 604 -20.49 -2.06 7.45
C LYS A 604 -21.04 -2.09 8.88
N TYR A 605 -20.65 -1.13 9.71
CA TYR A 605 -21.08 -1.06 11.10
C TYR A 605 -22.20 -0.02 11.27
N PRO A 606 -23.18 -0.28 12.16
CA PRO A 606 -24.20 0.72 12.48
C PRO A 606 -23.54 1.97 13.09
N PRO A 607 -24.15 3.16 12.92
CA PRO A 607 -23.69 4.36 13.61
C PRO A 607 -23.56 4.12 15.13
N GLY A 608 -22.45 4.52 15.74
CA GLY A 608 -22.21 4.34 17.17
C GLY A 608 -21.69 2.96 17.56
N ALA A 609 -21.28 2.14 16.58
CA ALA A 609 -20.60 0.87 16.84
C ALA A 609 -19.30 1.05 17.65
N VAL A 610 -18.66 2.22 17.55
CA VAL A 610 -17.54 2.61 18.41
C VAL A 610 -18.05 3.46 19.55
N ARG A 611 -17.69 3.09 20.79
CA ARG A 611 -18.07 3.84 22.00
C ARG A 611 -16.99 3.77 23.06
N VAL A 612 -16.93 4.78 23.93
CA VAL A 612 -16.12 4.74 25.16
C VAL A 612 -17.05 4.49 26.33
N SER A 613 -16.87 3.36 27.00
CA SER A 613 -17.61 3.03 28.23
C SER A 613 -16.89 3.66 29.43
N PRO A 614 -17.60 4.26 30.40
CA PRO A 614 -16.99 4.72 31.63
C PRO A 614 -16.27 3.59 32.39
N PRO A 615 -15.27 3.92 33.25
CA PRO A 615 -14.62 2.93 34.10
C PRO A 615 -15.63 2.20 34.99
N LEU A 616 -15.43 0.90 35.18
CA LEU A 616 -16.26 0.08 36.09
C LEU A 616 -15.87 0.42 37.53
N GLY A 617 -16.68 1.23 38.23
CA GLY A 617 -16.52 1.50 39.68
C GLY A 617 -16.21 2.95 40.08
N GLY A 618 -16.57 3.94 39.26
CA GLY A 618 -16.51 5.37 39.60
C GLY A 618 -17.84 5.97 40.02
#